data_AF-A0A0N7A0U9-F1
#
_entry.id   AF-A0A0N7A0U9-F1
#
_cell.length_a   1.000
_cell.length_b   1.000
_cell.length_c   1.000
_cell.angle_alpha   90.00
_cell.angle_beta   90.00
_cell.angle_gamma   90.00
#
_symmetry.space_group_name_H-M   'P 1'
#
loop_
_entity.id
_entity.type
_entity.pdbx_description
1 polymer ?
#
loop_
_entity_poly.entity_id
_entity_poly.type
_entity_poly.pdbx_seq_one_letter_code
_entity_poly.pdbx_strand_id
1 'polypeptide(L)'
;MRAGRLGVGIVGAGRVGPVLGAALANAEHAVVGVTAVSDAGRDRAEAMLPGAPVLATPDLVERSELVLLAVPDDQLAGLVQGLADAGIWQPGQLVVHTSPDHGVDVLRPALSAGAIPLAIHPAMAFTGTSVDLARLRDAHCAVTAPAPVLPIAQALVVEMGAEPFVVSEQDRPAYADAVRAAVSFSTAIVDQSAGTLSGIGVERPGLVLGALVRSAVDNALAAADGRADH
;
A
#
# COMPACT_ATOMS: atom_id res chain seq x y z
N MET A 1 -12.68 -24.11 11.35
CA MET A 1 -12.26 -22.96 12.19
C MET A 1 -12.31 -21.74 11.31
N ARG A 2 -13.10 -20.71 11.65
CA ARG A 2 -12.98 -19.40 10.97
C ARG A 2 -11.62 -18.82 11.39
N ALA A 3 -10.78 -18.45 10.42
CA ALA A 3 -9.58 -17.68 10.71
C ALA A 3 -9.96 -16.43 11.53
N GLY A 4 -9.14 -16.08 12.53
CA GLY A 4 -9.43 -14.98 13.45
C GLY A 4 -9.62 -13.68 12.68
N ARG A 5 -10.85 -13.16 12.63
CA ARG A 5 -11.14 -11.86 12.02
C ARG A 5 -10.59 -10.76 12.91
N LEU A 6 -9.71 -9.95 12.33
CA LEU A 6 -9.03 -8.85 13.01
C LEU A 6 -9.85 -7.55 12.98
N GLY A 7 -9.74 -6.76 14.06
CA GLY A 7 -10.05 -5.34 14.08
C GLY A 7 -8.95 -4.52 13.43
N VAL A 8 -9.23 -3.92 12.27
CA VAL A 8 -8.30 -3.13 11.46
C VAL A 8 -8.47 -1.64 11.71
N GLY A 9 -7.42 -0.99 12.20
CA GLY A 9 -7.32 0.47 12.27
C GLY A 9 -6.41 1.02 11.17
N ILE A 10 -6.88 2.05 10.46
CA ILE A 10 -6.17 2.60 9.30
C ILE A 10 -5.65 4.01 9.64
N VAL A 11 -4.34 4.14 9.73
CA VAL A 11 -3.69 5.46 9.88
C VAL A 11 -3.36 6.00 8.49
N GLY A 12 -4.15 6.99 8.06
CA GLY A 12 -3.99 7.67 6.78
C GLY A 12 -5.12 7.42 5.78
N ALA A 13 -6.00 8.40 5.59
CA ALA A 13 -7.05 8.41 4.56
C ALA A 13 -6.56 8.91 3.18
N GLY A 14 -5.31 8.59 2.83
CA GLY A 14 -4.72 8.87 1.52
C GLY A 14 -5.29 7.96 0.42
N ARG A 15 -4.54 7.76 -0.67
CA ARG A 15 -4.99 6.89 -1.77
C ARG A 15 -4.86 5.39 -1.46
N VAL A 16 -4.02 5.03 -0.50
CA VAL A 16 -3.69 3.63 -0.19
C VAL A 16 -4.57 3.08 0.95
N GLY A 17 -4.55 3.75 2.11
CA GLY A 17 -5.19 3.27 3.34
C GLY A 17 -6.66 2.85 3.18
N PRO A 18 -7.55 3.71 2.65
CA PRO A 18 -8.95 3.35 2.44
C PRO A 18 -9.16 2.19 1.45
N VAL A 19 -8.32 2.06 0.44
CA VAL A 19 -8.41 0.95 -0.54
C VAL A 19 -8.04 -0.37 0.13
N LEU A 20 -6.92 -0.43 0.85
CA LEU A 20 -6.51 -1.65 1.56
C LEU A 20 -7.44 -1.98 2.72
N GLY A 21 -7.94 -0.96 3.42
CA GLY A 21 -9.00 -1.11 4.42
C GLY A 21 -10.26 -1.77 3.85
N ALA A 22 -10.71 -1.33 2.68
CA ALA A 22 -11.85 -1.92 2.00
C ALA A 22 -11.55 -3.34 1.50
N ALA A 23 -10.33 -3.63 1.05
CA ALA A 23 -9.91 -4.98 0.68
C ALA A 23 -9.96 -5.94 1.89
N LEU A 24 -9.43 -5.51 3.05
CA LEU A 24 -9.50 -6.28 4.30
C LEU A 24 -10.95 -6.44 4.79
N ALA A 25 -11.78 -5.40 4.64
CA ALA A 25 -13.21 -5.50 4.96
C ALA A 25 -13.96 -6.49 4.06
N ASN A 26 -13.62 -6.56 2.77
CA ASN A 26 -14.16 -7.58 1.85
C ASN A 26 -13.72 -9.00 2.22
N ALA A 27 -12.55 -9.13 2.84
CA ALA A 27 -12.11 -10.35 3.49
C ALA A 27 -12.73 -10.53 4.90
N GLU A 28 -13.79 -9.81 5.26
CA GLU A 28 -14.53 -9.87 6.53
C GLU A 28 -13.73 -9.47 7.79
N HIS A 29 -12.62 -8.76 7.66
CA HIS A 29 -12.01 -8.06 8.79
C HIS A 29 -12.87 -6.85 9.20
N ALA A 30 -12.88 -6.51 10.48
CA ALA A 30 -13.68 -5.41 10.99
C ALA A 30 -12.88 -4.11 10.94
N VAL A 31 -13.29 -3.14 10.13
CA VAL A 31 -12.66 -1.81 10.14
C VAL A 31 -13.12 -1.05 11.39
N VAL A 32 -12.19 -0.87 12.34
CA VAL A 32 -12.46 -0.23 13.64
C VAL A 32 -12.50 1.30 13.49
N GLY A 33 -11.78 1.83 12.51
CA GLY A 33 -11.78 3.24 12.16
C GLY A 33 -10.64 3.63 11.23
N VAL A 34 -10.59 4.92 10.90
CA VAL A 34 -9.57 5.51 10.03
C VAL A 34 -9.18 6.90 10.52
N THR A 35 -7.93 7.31 10.33
CA THR A 35 -7.52 8.71 10.55
C THR A 35 -7.61 9.51 9.26
N ALA A 36 -8.19 10.71 9.31
CA ALA A 36 -8.30 11.62 8.18
C ALA A 36 -8.06 13.06 8.62
N VAL A 37 -7.05 13.72 8.03
CA VAL A 37 -6.65 15.09 8.38
C VAL A 37 -7.13 16.15 7.38
N SER A 38 -7.57 15.75 6.19
CA SER A 38 -8.06 16.65 5.13
C SER A 38 -9.48 16.26 4.69
N ASP A 39 -10.22 17.24 4.15
CA ASP A 39 -11.58 17.01 3.63
C ASP A 39 -11.58 15.96 2.52
N ALA A 40 -10.65 16.08 1.57
CA ALA A 40 -10.49 15.07 0.51
C ALA A 40 -10.13 13.66 1.03
N GLY A 41 -9.51 13.57 2.22
CA GLY A 41 -9.28 12.30 2.90
C GLY A 41 -10.55 11.77 3.57
N ARG A 42 -11.32 12.65 4.23
CA ARG A 42 -12.61 12.30 4.86
C ARG A 42 -13.63 11.82 3.83
N ASP A 43 -13.77 12.53 2.71
CA ASP A 43 -14.67 12.14 1.62
C ASP A 43 -14.30 10.76 1.07
N ARG A 44 -13.00 10.48 0.93
CA ARG A 44 -12.53 9.16 0.49
C ARG A 44 -12.77 8.08 1.53
N ALA A 45 -12.53 8.36 2.80
CA ALA A 45 -12.83 7.44 3.89
C ALA A 45 -14.32 7.06 3.89
N GLU A 46 -15.22 8.04 3.81
CA GLU A 46 -16.67 7.80 3.74
C GLU A 46 -17.06 6.96 2.51
N ALA A 47 -16.51 7.31 1.34
CA ALA A 47 -16.82 6.61 0.10
C ALA A 47 -16.30 5.16 0.06
N MET A 48 -15.11 4.90 0.62
CA MET A 48 -14.44 3.60 0.55
C MET A 48 -14.75 2.70 1.75
N LEU A 49 -15.03 3.29 2.92
CA LEU A 49 -15.22 2.60 4.20
C LEU A 49 -16.53 3.06 4.86
N PRO A 50 -17.69 2.83 4.22
CA PRO A 50 -18.96 3.35 4.72
C PRO A 50 -19.23 2.84 6.15
N GLY A 51 -19.47 3.78 7.06
CA GLY A 51 -19.72 3.49 8.48
C GLY A 51 -18.48 3.34 9.37
N ALA A 52 -17.26 3.40 8.82
CA ALA A 52 -16.05 3.43 9.63
C ALA A 52 -15.89 4.81 10.31
N PRO A 53 -15.73 4.87 11.63
CA PRO A 53 -15.57 6.15 12.32
C PRO A 53 -14.20 6.76 12.00
N VAL A 54 -14.17 8.10 11.87
CA VAL A 54 -12.91 8.85 11.85
C VAL A 54 -12.46 9.09 13.30
N LEU A 55 -11.31 8.54 13.67
CA LEU A 55 -10.79 8.57 15.04
C LEU A 55 -9.46 9.31 15.13
N ALA A 56 -9.10 9.77 16.33
CA ALA A 56 -7.75 10.21 16.62
C ALA A 56 -6.79 9.00 16.59
N THR A 57 -5.53 9.23 16.20
CA THR A 57 -4.55 8.16 16.03
C THR A 57 -4.35 7.31 17.30
N PRO A 58 -4.21 7.89 18.52
CA PRO A 58 -4.04 7.09 19.73
C PRO A 58 -5.21 6.13 19.98
N ASP A 59 -6.43 6.66 20.00
CA ASP A 59 -7.66 5.87 20.21
C ASP A 59 -7.83 4.77 19.16
N LEU A 60 -7.45 5.05 17.91
CA LEU A 60 -7.51 4.07 16.83
C LEU A 60 -6.51 2.93 17.06
N VAL A 61 -5.26 3.27 17.37
CA VAL A 61 -4.20 2.28 17.58
C VAL A 61 -4.52 1.39 18.77
N GLU A 62 -4.94 1.94 19.91
CA GLU A 62 -5.28 1.16 21.10
C GLU A 62 -6.40 0.13 20.88
N ARG A 63 -7.35 0.44 19.99
CA ARG A 63 -8.54 -0.38 19.73
C ARG A 63 -8.38 -1.41 18.61
N SER A 64 -7.22 -1.44 17.96
CA SER A 64 -6.97 -2.27 16.76
C SER A 64 -6.20 -3.55 17.10
N GLU A 65 -6.48 -4.63 16.41
CA GLU A 65 -5.65 -5.85 16.42
C GLU A 65 -4.62 -5.80 15.28
N LEU A 66 -4.97 -5.13 14.17
CA LEU A 66 -4.09 -4.79 13.06
C LEU A 66 -4.11 -3.28 12.82
N VAL A 67 -2.94 -2.65 12.82
CA VAL A 67 -2.76 -1.23 12.49
C VAL A 67 -2.11 -1.12 11.11
N LEU A 68 -2.80 -0.51 10.17
CA LEU A 68 -2.30 -0.21 8.83
C LEU A 68 -1.79 1.24 8.76
N LEU A 69 -0.48 1.42 8.64
CA LEU A 69 0.20 2.70 8.48
C LEU A 69 0.36 3.02 6.99
N ALA A 70 -0.60 3.79 6.46
CA ALA A 70 -0.63 4.25 5.07
C ALA A 70 -0.35 5.77 4.99
N VAL A 71 0.78 6.17 5.57
CA VAL A 71 1.26 7.56 5.64
C VAL A 71 2.42 7.80 4.67
N PRO A 72 2.74 9.06 4.34
CA PRO A 72 3.95 9.38 3.57
C PRO A 72 5.23 8.80 4.20
N ASP A 73 6.18 8.38 3.37
CA ASP A 73 7.40 7.70 3.81
C ASP A 73 8.23 8.57 4.78
N ASP A 74 8.31 9.87 4.51
CA ASP A 74 9.01 10.84 5.36
C ASP A 74 8.37 11.04 6.76
N GLN A 75 7.13 10.60 6.94
CA GLN A 75 6.40 10.68 8.20
C GLN A 75 6.38 9.36 8.97
N LEU A 76 6.65 8.23 8.31
CA LEU A 76 6.47 6.89 8.88
C LEU A 76 7.32 6.69 10.14
N ALA A 77 8.63 6.95 10.07
CA ALA A 77 9.53 6.75 11.20
C ALA A 77 9.15 7.63 12.41
N GLY A 78 8.82 8.90 12.15
CA GLY A 78 8.42 9.85 13.20
C GLY A 78 7.10 9.47 13.86
N LEU A 79 6.11 9.01 13.09
CA LEU A 79 4.84 8.52 13.61
C LEU A 79 5.05 7.30 14.52
N VAL A 80 5.82 6.31 14.06
CA VAL A 80 6.06 5.07 14.80
C VAL A 80 6.77 5.35 16.12
N GLN A 81 7.79 6.21 16.10
CA GLN A 81 8.51 6.63 17.30
C GLN A 81 7.60 7.40 18.25
N GLY A 82 6.84 8.38 17.75
CA GLY A 82 5.94 9.19 18.58
C GLY A 82 4.86 8.36 19.29
N LEU A 83 4.31 7.33 18.63
CA LEU A 83 3.38 6.39 19.25
C LEU A 83 4.05 5.50 20.30
N ALA A 84 5.32 5.14 20.10
CA ALA A 84 6.09 4.38 21.08
C ALA A 84 6.45 5.21 22.32
N ASP A 85 6.89 6.47 22.13
CA ASP A 85 7.20 7.39 23.22
C ASP A 85 5.97 7.70 24.08
N ALA A 86 4.79 7.74 23.45
CA ALA A 86 3.51 7.91 24.11
C ALA A 86 2.94 6.62 24.73
N GLY A 87 3.60 5.46 24.55
CA GLY A 87 3.16 4.17 25.12
C GLY A 87 1.87 3.62 24.53
N ILE A 88 1.54 3.99 23.28
CA ILE A 88 0.25 3.69 22.65
C ILE A 88 0.19 2.29 22.04
N TRP A 89 1.33 1.74 21.61
CA TRP A 89 1.39 0.40 21.01
C TRP A 89 0.94 -0.69 21.99
N GLN A 90 0.11 -1.62 21.53
CA GLN A 90 -0.33 -2.75 22.35
C GLN A 90 0.47 -4.02 22.00
N PRO A 91 0.88 -4.82 23.00
CA PRO A 91 1.51 -6.11 22.75
C PRO A 91 0.62 -7.04 21.92
N GLY A 92 1.20 -7.73 20.94
CA GLY A 92 0.51 -8.68 20.07
C GLY A 92 -0.22 -8.06 18.87
N GLN A 93 -0.26 -6.74 18.74
CA GLN A 93 -0.82 -6.08 17.55
C GLN A 93 0.02 -6.35 16.31
N LEU A 94 -0.64 -6.63 15.19
CA LEU A 94 0.00 -6.58 13.88
C LEU A 94 0.16 -5.13 13.45
N VAL A 95 1.36 -4.71 13.06
CA VAL A 95 1.62 -3.36 12.54
C VAL A 95 2.14 -3.49 11.13
N VAL A 96 1.32 -3.06 10.16
CA VAL A 96 1.62 -3.10 8.74
C VAL A 96 1.92 -1.68 8.26
N HIS A 97 3.01 -1.44 7.55
CA HIS A 97 3.16 -0.22 6.74
C HIS A 97 3.18 -0.53 5.26
N THR A 98 2.89 0.49 4.45
CA THR A 98 2.81 0.37 2.99
C THR A 98 3.98 1.00 2.24
N SER A 99 5.02 1.47 2.92
CA SER A 99 6.20 2.05 2.26
C SER A 99 6.91 1.05 1.33
N PRO A 100 7.30 1.45 0.10
CA PRO A 100 8.24 0.69 -0.71
C PRO A 100 9.68 0.79 -0.16
N ASP A 101 10.06 1.96 0.36
CA ASP A 101 11.42 2.32 0.80
C ASP A 101 11.86 1.61 2.09
N HIS A 102 10.92 1.35 2.99
CA HIS A 102 11.22 0.75 4.29
C HIS A 102 10.92 -0.75 4.32
N GLY A 103 11.78 -1.50 5.00
CA GLY A 103 11.42 -2.82 5.55
C GLY A 103 10.92 -2.69 6.98
N VAL A 104 10.95 -3.77 7.76
CA VAL A 104 10.39 -3.79 9.12
C VAL A 104 11.24 -3.05 10.16
N ASP A 105 12.49 -2.68 9.87
CA ASP A 105 13.35 -2.00 10.83
C ASP A 105 12.79 -0.64 11.28
N VAL A 106 12.04 0.05 10.42
CA VAL A 106 11.34 1.30 10.76
C VAL A 106 10.30 1.10 11.87
N LEU A 107 9.80 -0.14 12.04
CA LEU A 107 8.82 -0.53 13.05
C LEU A 107 9.46 -0.98 14.37
N ARG A 108 10.79 -0.92 14.52
CA ARG A 108 11.50 -1.34 15.74
C ARG A 108 10.96 -0.69 17.04
N PRO A 109 10.53 0.58 17.08
CA PRO A 109 9.92 1.14 18.28
C PRO A 109 8.61 0.44 18.68
N ALA A 110 7.77 0.08 17.71
CA ALA A 110 6.55 -0.69 17.95
C ALA A 110 6.86 -2.13 18.39
N LEU A 111 7.84 -2.77 17.74
CA LEU A 111 8.33 -4.11 18.13
C LEU A 111 8.81 -4.15 19.57
N SER A 112 9.48 -3.09 20.04
CA SER A 112 9.98 -2.97 21.41
C SER A 112 8.85 -2.88 22.45
N ALA A 113 7.64 -2.45 22.03
CA ALA A 113 6.42 -2.48 22.82
C ALA A 113 5.64 -3.81 22.69
N GLY A 114 6.18 -4.79 21.96
CA GLY A 114 5.57 -6.12 21.77
C GLY A 114 4.67 -6.25 20.55
N ALA A 115 4.65 -5.26 19.65
CA ALA A 115 3.95 -5.37 18.38
C ALA A 115 4.67 -6.32 17.40
N ILE A 116 3.95 -6.79 16.39
CA ILE A 116 4.43 -7.70 15.35
C ILE A 116 4.57 -6.91 14.05
N PRO A 117 5.81 -6.61 13.59
CA PRO A 117 6.05 -5.71 12.48
C PRO A 117 5.96 -6.43 11.13
N LEU A 118 5.26 -5.81 10.18
CA LEU A 118 5.07 -6.29 8.83
C LEU A 118 5.24 -5.12 7.84
N ALA A 119 5.96 -5.34 6.75
CA ALA A 119 6.03 -4.40 5.62
C ALA A 119 5.32 -5.03 4.42
N ILE A 120 4.25 -4.40 3.94
CA ILE A 120 3.46 -4.88 2.80
C ILE A 120 3.24 -3.72 1.83
N HIS A 121 3.95 -3.72 0.71
CA HIS A 121 3.80 -2.71 -0.33
C HIS A 121 3.13 -3.31 -1.58
N PRO A 122 1.87 -2.93 -1.89
CA PRO A 122 1.24 -3.26 -3.16
C PRO A 122 1.93 -2.54 -4.32
N ALA A 123 2.50 -3.29 -5.26
CA ALA A 123 3.27 -2.75 -6.37
C ALA A 123 2.37 -2.18 -7.48
N MET A 124 1.57 -1.15 -7.16
CA MET A 124 0.68 -0.47 -8.08
C MET A 124 0.51 1.02 -7.73
N ALA A 125 0.11 1.82 -8.73
CA ALA A 125 -0.23 3.23 -8.51
C ALA A 125 -1.72 3.36 -8.13
N PHE A 126 -1.98 3.90 -6.94
CA PHE A 126 -3.33 4.09 -6.42
C PHE A 126 -3.98 5.40 -6.91
N THR A 127 -5.26 5.32 -7.29
CA THR A 127 -6.13 6.48 -7.52
C THR A 127 -6.86 6.92 -6.25
N GLY A 128 -7.00 6.02 -5.27
CA GLY A 128 -7.78 6.19 -4.05
C GLY A 128 -9.28 5.99 -4.27
N THR A 129 -9.67 5.13 -5.22
CA THR A 129 -11.07 4.87 -5.57
C THR A 129 -11.36 3.37 -5.64
N SER A 130 -12.63 3.00 -5.78
CA SER A 130 -13.05 1.58 -5.88
C SER A 130 -12.45 0.84 -7.08
N VAL A 131 -12.00 1.55 -8.13
CA VAL A 131 -11.28 0.95 -9.27
C VAL A 131 -9.99 0.25 -8.80
N ASP A 132 -9.34 0.77 -7.76
CA ASP A 132 -8.10 0.18 -7.25
C ASP A 132 -8.33 -1.17 -6.58
N LEU A 133 -9.52 -1.46 -6.05
CA LEU A 133 -9.84 -2.78 -5.48
C LEU A 133 -9.83 -3.89 -6.53
N ALA A 134 -10.27 -3.58 -7.75
CA ALA A 134 -10.19 -4.54 -8.85
C ALA A 134 -8.75 -4.75 -9.27
N ARG A 135 -7.97 -3.65 -9.42
CA ARG A 135 -6.55 -3.71 -9.79
C ARG A 135 -5.68 -4.41 -8.76
N LEU A 136 -6.01 -4.28 -7.47
CA LEU A 136 -5.29 -4.94 -6.39
C LEU A 136 -5.29 -6.46 -6.55
N ARG A 137 -6.35 -7.05 -7.14
CA ARG A 137 -6.44 -8.50 -7.38
C ARG A 137 -5.44 -9.02 -8.41
N ASP A 138 -4.99 -8.15 -9.30
CA ASP A 138 -3.97 -8.46 -10.29
C ASP A 138 -2.58 -7.99 -9.84
N ALA A 139 -2.49 -7.37 -8.65
CA ALA A 139 -1.26 -6.79 -8.14
C ALA A 139 -0.44 -7.81 -7.34
N HIS A 140 0.87 -7.61 -7.37
CA HIS A 140 1.80 -8.29 -6.49
C HIS A 140 2.17 -7.37 -5.33
N CYS A 141 2.26 -7.91 -4.12
CA CYS A 141 2.66 -7.18 -2.92
C CYS A 141 4.04 -7.65 -2.44
N ALA A 142 4.96 -6.70 -2.30
CA ALA A 142 6.27 -6.96 -1.68
C ALA A 142 6.11 -7.08 -0.17
N VAL A 143 6.49 -8.24 0.36
CA VAL A 143 6.40 -8.56 1.78
C VAL A 143 7.79 -8.65 2.40
N THR A 144 7.98 -7.93 3.50
CA THR A 144 9.14 -8.10 4.39
C THR A 144 8.64 -8.30 5.82
N ALA A 145 9.12 -9.33 6.49
CA ALA A 145 8.73 -9.67 7.85
C ALA A 145 9.76 -10.62 8.49
N PRO A 146 9.87 -10.66 9.83
CA PRO A 146 10.63 -11.69 10.51
C PRO A 146 10.10 -13.10 10.17
N ALA A 147 11.00 -14.07 10.02
CA ALA A 147 10.66 -15.41 9.54
C ALA A 147 9.47 -16.09 10.26
N PRO A 148 9.30 -16.01 11.60
CA PRO A 148 8.17 -16.63 12.28
C PRO A 148 6.79 -16.05 11.92
N VAL A 149 6.74 -14.79 11.46
CA VAL A 149 5.49 -14.06 11.17
C VAL A 149 5.33 -13.75 9.69
N LEU A 150 6.30 -14.11 8.85
CA LEU A 150 6.21 -13.97 7.39
C LEU A 150 4.95 -14.64 6.80
N PRO A 151 4.55 -15.86 7.20
CA PRO A 151 3.30 -16.46 6.71
C PRO A 151 2.05 -15.64 7.03
N ILE A 152 2.05 -14.87 8.14
CA ILE A 152 0.94 -13.98 8.50
C ILE A 152 0.86 -12.83 7.50
N ALA A 153 1.99 -12.19 7.18
CA ALA A 153 2.01 -11.10 6.21
C ALA A 153 1.62 -11.56 4.80
N GLN A 154 2.05 -12.75 4.39
CA GLN A 154 1.65 -13.36 3.12
C GLN A 154 0.15 -13.69 3.09
N ALA A 155 -0.39 -14.24 4.19
CA ALA A 155 -1.82 -14.51 4.30
C ALA A 155 -2.67 -13.24 4.17
N LEU A 156 -2.27 -12.13 4.83
CA LEU A 156 -2.96 -10.84 4.71
C LEU A 156 -2.99 -10.34 3.26
N VAL A 157 -1.90 -10.51 2.50
CA VAL A 157 -1.86 -10.16 1.07
C VAL A 157 -2.85 -10.99 0.26
N VAL A 158 -2.88 -12.30 0.48
CA VAL A 158 -3.81 -13.22 -0.21
C VAL A 158 -5.26 -12.92 0.16
N GLU A 159 -5.54 -12.59 1.43
CA GLU A 159 -6.87 -12.18 1.90
C GLU A 159 -7.33 -10.89 1.22
N MET A 160 -6.44 -9.93 1.00
CA MET A 160 -6.73 -8.74 0.19
C MET A 160 -6.91 -9.04 -1.31
N GLY A 161 -6.67 -10.28 -1.73
CA GLY A 161 -6.83 -10.77 -3.10
C GLY A 161 -5.61 -10.59 -4.00
N ALA A 162 -4.47 -10.14 -3.45
CA ALA A 162 -3.23 -9.93 -4.19
C ALA A 162 -2.26 -11.11 -4.03
N GLU A 163 -1.18 -11.12 -4.81
CA GLU A 163 -0.15 -12.17 -4.75
C GLU A 163 1.10 -11.69 -3.97
N PRO A 164 1.54 -12.40 -2.92
CA PRO A 164 2.71 -12.00 -2.16
C PRO A 164 4.01 -12.48 -2.82
N PHE A 165 5.03 -11.63 -2.78
CA PHE A 165 6.42 -12.04 -3.00
C PHE A 165 7.32 -11.44 -1.93
N VAL A 166 8.38 -12.15 -1.56
CA VAL A 166 9.25 -11.78 -0.45
C VAL A 166 10.38 -10.87 -0.94
N VAL A 167 10.58 -9.76 -0.26
CA VAL A 167 11.75 -8.87 -0.41
C VAL A 167 12.47 -8.84 0.92
N SER A 168 13.78 -9.13 0.92
CA SER A 168 14.56 -9.08 2.16
C SER A 168 14.68 -7.63 2.67
N GLU A 169 14.94 -7.46 3.96
CA GLU A 169 15.17 -6.13 4.54
C GLU A 169 16.28 -5.35 3.80
N GLN A 170 17.34 -6.05 3.41
CA GLN A 170 18.51 -5.46 2.76
C GLN A 170 18.24 -5.07 1.30
N ASP A 171 17.27 -5.72 0.65
CA ASP A 171 16.91 -5.46 -0.75
C ASP A 171 15.85 -4.37 -0.90
N ARG A 172 15.27 -3.87 0.20
CA ARG A 172 14.24 -2.81 0.17
C ARG A 172 14.66 -1.55 -0.58
N PRO A 173 15.88 -1.01 -0.42
CA PRO A 173 16.33 0.12 -1.22
C PRO A 173 16.33 -0.17 -2.73
N ALA A 174 16.86 -1.33 -3.15
CA ALA A 174 16.89 -1.71 -4.56
C ALA A 174 15.48 -1.94 -5.13
N TYR A 175 14.60 -2.55 -4.34
CA TYR A 175 13.18 -2.70 -4.68
C TYR A 175 12.50 -1.34 -4.88
N ALA A 176 12.67 -0.41 -3.94
CA ALA A 176 12.07 0.92 -3.99
C ALA A 176 12.58 1.72 -5.22
N ASP A 177 13.87 1.64 -5.51
CA ASP A 177 14.46 2.25 -6.71
C ASP A 177 13.85 1.69 -7.99
N ALA A 178 13.67 0.37 -8.09
CA ALA A 178 13.03 -0.27 -9.26
C ALA A 178 11.57 0.18 -9.43
N VAL A 179 10.79 0.21 -8.35
CA VAL A 179 9.39 0.68 -8.37
C VAL A 179 9.31 2.14 -8.80
N ARG A 180 10.14 3.01 -8.20
CA ARG A 180 10.15 4.45 -8.49
C ARG A 180 10.57 4.72 -9.93
N ALA A 181 11.57 4.00 -10.43
CA ALA A 181 12.01 4.08 -11.82
C ALA A 181 10.89 3.69 -12.79
N ALA A 182 10.21 2.56 -12.53
CA ALA A 182 9.10 2.10 -13.36
C ALA A 182 7.97 3.15 -13.46
N VAL A 183 7.57 3.74 -12.33
CA VAL A 183 6.51 4.77 -12.29
C VAL A 183 6.96 6.06 -12.98
N SER A 184 8.16 6.55 -12.64
CA SER A 184 8.65 7.86 -13.11
C SER A 184 8.91 7.85 -14.62
N PHE A 185 9.59 6.82 -15.14
CA PHE A 185 9.89 6.74 -16.56
C PHE A 185 8.65 6.48 -17.41
N SER A 186 7.72 5.65 -16.95
CA SER A 186 6.45 5.43 -17.65
C SER A 186 5.66 6.73 -17.78
N THR A 187 5.60 7.52 -16.71
CA THR A 187 4.90 8.82 -16.72
C THR A 187 5.61 9.82 -17.63
N ALA A 188 6.94 9.93 -17.53
CA ALA A 188 7.73 10.85 -18.35
C ALA A 188 7.60 10.59 -19.86
N ILE A 189 7.58 9.33 -20.29
CA ILE A 189 7.39 8.96 -21.70
C ILE A 189 6.00 9.35 -22.19
N VAL A 190 4.96 9.13 -21.38
CA VAL A 190 3.59 9.52 -21.72
C VAL A 190 3.47 11.04 -21.83
N ASP A 191 4.01 11.78 -20.87
CA ASP A 191 3.97 13.25 -20.84
C ASP A 191 4.72 13.86 -22.02
N GLN A 192 5.92 13.38 -22.34
CA GLN A 192 6.70 13.84 -23.48
C GLN A 192 5.96 13.57 -24.81
N SER A 193 5.40 12.37 -24.96
CA SER A 193 4.66 11.97 -26.16
C SER A 193 3.38 12.81 -26.30
N ALA A 194 2.68 13.06 -25.20
CA ALA A 194 1.47 13.85 -25.19
C ALA A 194 1.74 15.33 -25.50
N GLY A 195 2.83 15.89 -24.97
CA GLY A 195 3.29 17.24 -25.29
C GLY A 195 3.63 17.38 -26.78
N THR A 196 4.32 16.40 -27.36
CA THR A 196 4.66 16.39 -28.80
C THR A 196 3.40 16.38 -29.67
N LEU A 197 2.43 15.51 -29.37
CA LEU A 197 1.16 15.45 -30.09
C LEU A 197 0.34 16.74 -29.93
N SER A 198 0.32 17.31 -28.74
CA SER A 198 -0.33 18.61 -28.50
C SER A 198 0.32 19.72 -29.33
N GLY A 199 1.66 19.72 -29.44
CA GLY A 199 2.42 20.69 -30.21
C GLY A 199 2.12 20.68 -31.72
N ILE A 200 1.60 19.57 -32.26
CA ILE A 200 1.14 19.47 -33.65
C ILE A 200 -0.38 19.58 -33.81
N GLY A 201 -1.10 19.97 -32.75
CA GLY A 201 -2.54 20.26 -32.80
C GLY A 201 -3.46 19.09 -32.47
N VAL A 202 -2.98 17.99 -31.89
CA VAL A 202 -3.85 16.91 -31.41
C VAL A 202 -4.51 17.33 -30.09
N GLU A 203 -5.84 17.50 -30.08
CA GLU A 203 -6.58 17.99 -28.91
C GLU A 203 -6.59 17.01 -27.72
N ARG A 204 -6.64 15.71 -27.99
CA ARG A 204 -6.76 14.65 -26.95
C ARG A 204 -5.64 13.63 -27.08
N PRO A 205 -4.37 14.02 -26.85
CA PRO A 205 -3.22 13.15 -27.09
C PRO A 205 -3.27 11.86 -26.26
N GLY A 206 -3.78 11.93 -25.02
CA GLY A 206 -3.91 10.76 -24.14
C GLY A 206 -4.85 9.68 -24.70
N LEU A 207 -5.89 10.05 -25.46
CA LEU A 207 -6.75 9.06 -26.12
C LEU A 207 -6.01 8.32 -27.23
N VAL A 208 -5.22 9.06 -28.03
CA VAL A 208 -4.43 8.51 -29.13
C VAL A 208 -3.34 7.60 -28.59
N LEU A 209 -2.62 8.04 -27.55
CA LEU A 209 -1.52 7.31 -26.95
C LEU A 209 -1.97 6.09 -26.15
N GLY A 210 -3.20 6.08 -25.62
CA GLY A 210 -3.63 5.08 -24.65
C GLY A 210 -3.46 3.64 -25.13
N ALA A 211 -3.93 3.29 -26.33
CA ALA A 211 -3.79 1.94 -26.85
C ALA A 211 -2.33 1.60 -27.19
N LEU A 212 -1.59 2.55 -27.77
CA LEU A 212 -0.19 2.38 -28.18
C LEU A 212 0.73 2.14 -26.98
N VAL A 213 0.62 2.97 -25.93
CA VAL A 213 1.45 2.88 -24.72
C VAL A 213 1.16 1.57 -23.99
N ARG A 214 -0.12 1.19 -23.84
CA ARG A 214 -0.48 -0.09 -23.21
C ARG A 214 0.14 -1.27 -23.94
N SER A 215 -0.08 -1.41 -25.25
CA SER A 215 0.49 -2.54 -26.00
C SER A 215 2.02 -2.55 -26.01
N ALA A 216 2.66 -1.37 -26.03
CA ALA A 216 4.12 -1.28 -25.98
C ALA A 216 4.68 -1.74 -24.63
N VAL A 217 4.03 -1.34 -23.53
CA VAL A 217 4.38 -1.77 -22.17
C VAL A 217 4.12 -3.27 -21.99
N ASP A 218 2.97 -3.77 -22.43
CA ASP A 218 2.62 -5.20 -22.33
C ASP A 218 3.67 -6.08 -23.04
N ASN A 219 4.08 -5.68 -24.26
CA ASN A 219 5.13 -6.37 -24.99
C ASN A 219 6.49 -6.33 -24.28
N ALA A 220 6.83 -5.19 -23.64
CA ALA A 220 8.07 -5.03 -22.91
C ALA A 220 8.10 -5.89 -21.63
N LEU A 221 6.97 -5.98 -20.92
CA LEU A 221 6.81 -6.82 -19.73
C LEU A 221 6.95 -8.31 -20.09
N ALA A 222 6.24 -8.77 -21.13
CA ALA A 222 6.34 -10.15 -21.61
C ALA A 222 7.79 -10.53 -22.01
N ALA A 223 8.54 -9.59 -22.58
CA ALA A 223 9.93 -9.79 -22.92
C ALA A 223 10.89 -9.78 -21.71
N ALA A 224 10.54 -9.09 -20.63
CA ALA A 224 11.35 -9.09 -19.40
C ALA A 224 11.27 -10.43 -18.68
N ASP A 225 10.06 -11.00 -18.56
CA ASP A 225 9.85 -12.29 -17.92
C ASP A 225 10.46 -13.44 -18.74
N GLY A 226 10.32 -13.40 -20.07
CA GLY A 226 10.92 -14.39 -20.96
C GLY A 226 12.46 -14.37 -21.03
N ARG A 227 13.13 -13.33 -20.50
CA ARG A 227 14.60 -13.28 -20.40
C ARG A 227 15.15 -13.97 -19.15
N ALA A 228 14.31 -14.30 -18.18
CA ALA A 228 14.73 -14.98 -16.95
C ALA A 228 14.96 -16.51 -17.12
N ASP A 229 14.56 -17.08 -18.27
CA ASP A 229 14.67 -18.51 -18.60
C ASP A 229 15.94 -18.89 -19.42
N HIS A 230 17.00 -18.06 -19.40
CA HIS A 230 18.25 -18.32 -20.13
C HIS A 230 19.51 -18.19 -19.27
#